data_AF-A0A091AMQ8-F1
#
_entry.id   AF-A0A091AMQ8-F1
#
_cell.length_a   1.000
_cell.length_b   1.000
_cell.length_c   1.000
_cell.angle_alpha   90.00
_cell.angle_beta   90.00
_cell.angle_gamma   90.00
#
_symmetry.space_group_name_H-M   'P 1'
#
loop_
_entity.id
_entity.type
_entity.pdbx_description
1 polymer ?
#
loop_
_entity_poly.entity_id
_entity_poly.type
_entity_poly.pdbx_seq_one_letter_code
_entity_poly.pdbx_strand_id
1 'polypeptide(L)'
;MKSLFDDATAVSFRNDPLAMRVYTSQLLGRDKNLVLHGGGNTSVKIGTTLYVKGSGWNLDTIEKPGFSPVDLGALCAMAGRERLSDAQMVKEQREAMSDQSAPNPSIEAILHAIIPFAYVDHTHADAVATLTNTPEGKKLVQALYGPDMLVIDYVMPGFELAKHIYNLTRTIDWNTLKGMVLMHHGVFTFDDDAKRAYEKMIDIVTVAEEYLKARVSLPSTECARKADSALLSTLTEETSSLRGTDITAVLLDSPQALTLSRLPNLKNIIRNGELTPEHVIRIKPFPVLIREDVSAGMAEFVRDYRDYFDAHASGEHICLDLAPRYAIIEGLGAVALGKDAQEAAVIADIVEHTITAILSAEQLGGWGSLTLAQMFDMEYWELEQAKLKK
;
A
#
# COMPACT_ATOMS: atom_id res chain seq x y z
N MET A 1 -2.84 -16.73 -9.19
CA MET A 1 -1.40 -16.73 -8.87
C MET A 1 -0.91 -18.15 -8.58
N LYS A 2 0.38 -18.44 -8.75
CA LYS A 2 0.97 -19.76 -8.43
C LYS A 2 1.84 -19.65 -7.18
N SER A 3 1.69 -20.59 -6.24
CA SER A 3 2.58 -20.70 -5.06
C SER A 3 4.03 -20.91 -5.51
N LEU A 4 4.94 -20.09 -4.95
CA LEU A 4 6.38 -20.21 -5.14
C LEU A 4 7.07 -20.92 -3.96
N PHE A 5 6.29 -21.49 -3.04
CA PHE A 5 6.82 -22.22 -1.90
C PHE A 5 7.48 -23.52 -2.37
N ASP A 6 8.74 -23.71 -1.98
CA ASP A 6 9.55 -24.88 -2.29
C ASP A 6 9.83 -25.67 -1.02
N ASP A 7 9.22 -26.84 -0.92
CA ASP A 7 9.34 -27.73 0.25
C ASP A 7 10.80 -28.16 0.49
N ALA A 8 11.61 -28.31 -0.56
CA ALA A 8 13.00 -28.71 -0.43
C ALA A 8 13.84 -27.61 0.26
N THR A 9 13.68 -26.36 -0.16
CA THR A 9 14.28 -25.19 0.50
C THR A 9 13.77 -25.05 1.94
N ALA A 10 12.46 -25.18 2.16
CA ALA A 10 11.84 -25.02 3.47
C ALA A 10 12.34 -26.02 4.53
N VAL A 11 12.70 -27.25 4.13
CA VAL A 11 13.29 -28.26 5.02
C VAL A 11 14.56 -27.77 5.73
N SER A 12 15.32 -26.87 5.11
CA SER A 12 16.53 -26.28 5.71
C SER A 12 16.23 -25.34 6.89
N PHE A 13 15.00 -24.81 6.97
CA PHE A 13 14.57 -23.85 7.99
C PHE A 13 13.63 -24.45 9.05
N ARG A 14 13.31 -25.75 8.99
CA ARG A 14 12.29 -26.40 9.85
C ARG A 14 12.48 -26.22 11.36
N ASN A 15 13.71 -26.01 11.81
CA ASN A 15 14.07 -25.82 13.23
C ASN A 15 14.38 -24.35 13.57
N ASP A 16 14.12 -23.44 12.64
CA ASP A 16 14.41 -22.01 12.77
C ASP A 16 13.21 -21.20 12.23
N PRO A 17 12.17 -20.98 13.06
CA PRO A 17 10.95 -20.29 12.66
C PRO A 17 11.20 -18.89 12.10
N LEU A 18 12.25 -18.21 12.57
CA LEU A 18 12.60 -16.88 12.06
C LEU A 18 13.24 -16.96 10.67
N ALA A 19 14.12 -17.94 10.41
CA ALA A 19 14.60 -18.19 9.05
C ALA A 19 13.48 -18.62 8.10
N MET A 20 12.54 -19.45 8.57
CA MET A 20 11.34 -19.81 7.81
C MET A 20 10.50 -18.56 7.47
N ARG A 21 10.36 -17.63 8.43
CA ARG A 21 9.65 -16.37 8.22
C ARG A 21 10.34 -15.44 7.25
N VAL A 22 11.67 -15.36 7.28
CA VAL A 22 12.46 -14.66 6.24
C VAL A 22 12.12 -15.25 4.87
N TYR A 23 12.18 -16.56 4.73
CA TYR A 23 11.89 -17.24 3.46
C TYR A 23 10.50 -16.91 2.93
N THR A 24 9.43 -17.07 3.74
CA THR A 24 8.06 -16.78 3.27
C THR A 24 7.82 -15.30 3.01
N SER A 25 8.48 -14.41 3.74
CA SER A 25 8.42 -12.96 3.49
C SER A 25 9.01 -12.60 2.14
N GLN A 26 10.15 -13.19 1.79
CA GLN A 26 10.77 -13.00 0.48
C GLN A 26 9.89 -13.54 -0.65
N LEU A 27 9.18 -14.66 -0.44
CA LEU A 27 8.23 -15.16 -1.44
C LEU A 27 7.09 -14.16 -1.71
N LEU A 28 6.54 -13.52 -0.67
CA LEU A 28 5.53 -12.48 -0.82
C LEU A 28 6.09 -11.23 -1.50
N GLY A 29 7.27 -10.77 -1.07
CA GLY A 29 7.89 -9.55 -1.59
C GLY A 29 8.36 -9.63 -3.05
N ARG A 30 8.66 -10.84 -3.55
CA ARG A 30 9.09 -11.05 -4.94
C ARG A 30 7.99 -10.78 -5.97
N ASP A 31 6.71 -10.85 -5.57
CA ASP A 31 5.60 -10.54 -6.45
C ASP A 31 5.10 -9.11 -6.18
N LYS A 32 5.34 -8.23 -7.15
CA LYS A 32 4.93 -6.82 -7.08
C LYS A 32 3.41 -6.63 -6.99
N ASN A 33 2.61 -7.63 -7.41
CA ASN A 33 1.15 -7.59 -7.28
C ASN A 33 0.67 -7.91 -5.85
N LEU A 34 1.56 -8.41 -4.98
CA LEU A 34 1.27 -8.62 -3.56
C LEU A 34 1.82 -7.46 -2.73
N VAL A 35 3.08 -7.09 -2.98
CA VAL A 35 3.80 -6.11 -2.18
C VAL A 35 4.54 -5.16 -3.10
N LEU A 36 4.13 -3.90 -3.09
CA LEU A 36 4.76 -2.84 -3.85
C LEU A 36 5.42 -1.82 -2.90
N HIS A 37 6.68 -1.48 -3.18
CA HIS A 37 7.47 -0.39 -2.58
C HIS A 37 7.14 -0.02 -1.13
N GLY A 38 7.76 -0.71 -0.16
CA GLY A 38 7.61 -0.41 1.26
C GLY A 38 6.36 -1.01 1.92
N GLY A 39 5.37 -1.41 1.11
CA GLY A 39 4.13 -2.05 1.51
C GLY A 39 4.26 -3.38 2.24
N GLY A 40 3.16 -3.80 2.84
CA GLY A 40 2.99 -5.08 3.53
C GLY A 40 3.92 -5.26 4.74
N ASN A 41 3.59 -6.25 5.57
CA ASN A 41 4.43 -6.64 6.70
C ASN A 41 4.12 -8.08 7.12
N THR A 42 5.09 -8.72 7.75
CA THR A 42 4.97 -10.11 8.19
C THR A 42 5.51 -10.23 9.61
N SER A 43 5.03 -11.25 10.32
CA SER A 43 5.56 -11.60 11.63
C SER A 43 5.60 -13.09 11.91
N VAL A 44 6.42 -13.47 12.88
CA VAL A 44 6.38 -14.78 13.54
C VAL A 44 6.42 -14.62 15.06
N LYS A 45 5.59 -15.39 15.78
CA LYS A 45 5.61 -15.51 17.25
C LYS A 45 6.50 -16.67 17.65
N ILE A 46 7.49 -16.43 18.51
CA ILE A 46 8.39 -17.46 19.05
C ILE A 46 8.42 -17.29 20.57
N GLY A 47 7.76 -18.21 21.29
CA GLY A 47 7.57 -18.07 22.73
C GLY A 47 6.75 -16.82 23.07
N THR A 48 7.33 -15.92 23.88
CA THR A 48 6.70 -14.65 24.28
C THR A 48 7.12 -13.46 23.42
N THR A 49 7.82 -13.69 22.31
CA THR A 49 8.35 -12.63 21.44
C THR A 49 7.66 -12.64 20.08
N LEU A 50 7.21 -11.46 19.64
CA LEU A 50 6.82 -11.21 18.25
C LEU A 50 8.03 -10.69 17.49
N TYR A 51 8.42 -11.40 16.43
CA TYR A 51 9.37 -10.92 15.44
C TYR A 51 8.57 -10.35 14.27
N VAL A 52 8.57 -9.04 14.08
CA VAL A 52 7.77 -8.33 13.06
C VAL A 52 8.65 -7.50 12.15
N LYS A 53 8.29 -7.37 10.86
CA LYS A 53 9.00 -6.50 9.90
C LYS A 53 9.30 -5.14 10.51
N GLY A 54 10.56 -4.75 10.46
CA GLY A 54 11.04 -3.44 10.87
C GLY A 54 10.99 -2.41 9.73
N SER A 55 10.86 -1.15 10.12
CA SER A 55 10.87 -0.01 9.21
C SER A 55 12.16 0.07 8.39
N GLY A 56 12.05 0.32 7.09
CA GLY A 56 13.19 0.47 6.16
C GLY A 56 13.64 -0.81 5.46
N TRP A 57 12.99 -1.94 5.74
CA TRP A 57 13.23 -3.21 5.03
C TRP A 57 12.13 -3.48 4.01
N ASN A 58 12.50 -3.97 2.83
CA ASN A 58 11.55 -4.54 1.88
C ASN A 58 11.43 -6.04 2.10
N LEU A 59 10.24 -6.62 1.87
CA LEU A 59 9.99 -8.04 2.13
C LEU A 59 10.78 -8.97 1.20
N ASP A 60 11.03 -8.54 -0.05
CA ASP A 60 11.75 -9.30 -1.08
C ASP A 60 13.23 -9.58 -0.72
N THR A 61 13.80 -8.71 0.10
CA THR A 61 15.20 -8.66 0.50
C THR A 61 15.38 -8.75 2.01
N ILE A 62 14.31 -8.99 2.77
CA ILE A 62 14.36 -9.02 4.23
C ILE A 62 15.26 -10.16 4.71
N GLU A 63 16.02 -9.89 5.76
CA GLU A 63 16.82 -10.87 6.48
C GLU A 63 16.41 -10.88 7.97
N LYS A 64 16.99 -11.78 8.77
CA LYS A 64 16.67 -11.84 10.22
C LYS A 64 16.82 -10.50 10.95
N PRO A 65 17.86 -9.67 10.69
CA PRO A 65 17.97 -8.35 11.31
C PRO A 65 16.85 -7.37 10.93
N GLY A 66 16.10 -7.66 9.86
CA GLY A 66 14.92 -6.91 9.46
C GLY A 66 13.69 -7.18 10.31
N PHE A 67 13.73 -8.12 11.25
CA PHE A 67 12.63 -8.39 12.18
C PHE A 67 12.92 -7.86 13.58
N SER A 68 12.08 -6.92 14.02
CA SER A 68 12.12 -6.34 15.36
C SER A 68 11.58 -7.32 16.40
N PRO A 69 12.35 -7.70 17.43
CA PRO A 69 11.90 -8.64 18.46
C PRO A 69 11.20 -7.90 19.61
N VAL A 70 9.88 -7.91 19.63
CA VAL A 70 9.04 -7.16 20.58
C VAL A 70 8.33 -8.12 21.55
N ASP A 71 8.21 -7.75 22.82
CA ASP A 71 7.44 -8.51 23.80
C ASP A 71 5.95 -8.60 23.39
N LEU A 72 5.46 -9.83 23.23
CA LEU A 72 4.09 -10.11 22.77
C LEU A 72 3.06 -9.66 23.81
N GLY A 73 3.37 -9.80 25.10
CA GLY A 73 2.49 -9.40 26.20
C GLY A 73 2.26 -7.89 26.23
N ALA A 74 3.31 -7.10 26.02
CA ALA A 74 3.26 -5.65 25.94
C ALA A 74 2.38 -5.19 24.77
N LEU A 75 2.56 -5.76 23.58
CA LEU A 75 1.73 -5.43 22.40
C LEU A 75 0.25 -5.78 22.62
N CYS A 76 -0.04 -6.96 23.17
CA CYS A 76 -1.42 -7.36 23.51
C CYS A 76 -2.03 -6.44 24.58
N ALA A 77 -1.25 -5.99 25.56
CA ALA A 77 -1.70 -5.04 26.58
C ALA A 77 -2.00 -3.66 25.97
N MET A 78 -1.24 -3.22 24.96
CA MET A 78 -1.53 -1.98 24.23
C MET A 78 -2.91 -2.05 23.57
N ALA A 79 -3.24 -3.14 22.85
CA ALA A 79 -4.55 -3.32 22.22
C ALA A 79 -5.75 -3.22 23.21
N GLY A 80 -5.50 -3.53 24.48
CA GLY A 80 -6.49 -3.40 25.56
C GLY A 80 -6.84 -1.95 25.93
N ARG A 81 -5.98 -0.97 25.62
CA ARG A 81 -6.16 0.44 26.02
C ARG A 81 -7.29 1.12 25.25
N GLU A 82 -7.86 2.18 25.80
CA GLU A 82 -8.89 2.96 25.11
C GLU A 82 -8.30 3.91 24.07
N ARG A 83 -7.12 4.49 24.36
CA ARG A 83 -6.42 5.44 23.49
C ARG A 83 -4.92 5.23 23.62
N LEU A 84 -4.21 5.40 22.51
CA LEU A 84 -2.76 5.40 22.46
C LEU A 84 -2.35 6.32 21.31
N SER A 85 -1.61 7.39 21.60
CA SER A 85 -1.09 8.25 20.53
C SER A 85 0.04 7.55 19.78
N ASP A 86 0.28 7.95 18.53
CA ASP A 86 1.35 7.40 17.70
C ASP A 86 2.73 7.52 18.34
N ALA A 87 3.04 8.67 18.94
CA ALA A 87 4.30 8.89 19.65
C ALA A 87 4.46 7.94 20.85
N GLN A 88 3.38 7.69 21.60
CA GLN A 88 3.39 6.72 22.69
C GLN A 88 3.51 5.29 22.17
N MET A 89 2.76 4.94 21.13
CA MET A 89 2.80 3.63 20.50
C MET A 89 4.22 3.28 20.06
N VAL A 90 4.86 4.14 19.26
CA VAL A 90 6.23 3.89 18.77
C VAL A 90 7.24 3.81 19.92
N LYS A 91 7.12 4.71 20.91
CA LYS A 91 7.99 4.69 22.08
C LYS A 91 7.85 3.38 22.85
N GLU A 92 6.64 2.99 23.22
CA GLU A 92 6.40 1.80 24.03
C GLU A 92 6.71 0.50 23.26
N GLN A 93 6.44 0.46 21.94
CA GLN A 93 6.87 -0.65 21.09
C GLN A 93 8.40 -0.80 21.10
N ARG A 94 9.14 0.31 21.04
CA ARG A 94 10.60 0.28 21.11
C ARG A 94 11.10 -0.12 22.50
N GLU A 95 10.50 0.39 23.57
CA GLU A 95 10.83 0.00 24.95
C GLU A 95 10.57 -1.50 25.20
N ALA A 96 9.59 -2.09 24.52
CA ALA A 96 9.27 -3.52 24.60
C ALA A 96 10.19 -4.42 23.76
N MET A 97 11.19 -3.87 23.05
CA MET A 97 12.13 -4.67 22.26
C MET A 97 13.23 -5.30 23.10
N SER A 98 13.50 -6.59 22.88
CA SER A 98 14.63 -7.28 23.52
C SER A 98 16.00 -6.88 22.93
N ASP A 99 16.01 -6.33 21.72
CA ASP A 99 17.21 -5.82 21.04
C ASP A 99 16.96 -4.38 20.58
N GLN A 100 17.59 -3.41 21.25
CA GLN A 100 17.44 -1.98 20.95
C GLN A 100 18.22 -1.54 19.71
N SER A 101 19.07 -2.39 19.15
CA SER A 101 19.81 -2.13 17.91
C SER A 101 19.00 -2.49 16.65
N ALA A 102 17.97 -3.31 16.79
CA ALA A 102 17.06 -3.67 15.71
C ALA A 102 16.25 -2.45 15.19
N PRO A 103 15.74 -2.51 13.95
CA PRO A 103 14.89 -1.46 13.39
C PRO A 103 13.62 -1.23 14.24
N ASN A 104 12.99 -0.06 14.08
CA ASN A 104 11.66 0.17 14.67
C ASN A 104 10.67 -0.85 14.12
N PRO A 105 9.84 -1.48 14.96
CA PRO A 105 8.81 -2.41 14.50
C PRO A 105 7.80 -1.71 13.60
N SER A 106 7.08 -2.48 12.77
CA SER A 106 5.93 -1.98 12.03
C SER A 106 4.94 -1.31 12.97
N ILE A 107 4.35 -0.19 12.53
CA ILE A 107 3.26 0.49 13.22
C ILE A 107 2.06 -0.45 13.47
N GLU A 108 1.90 -1.49 12.66
CA GLU A 108 0.85 -2.51 12.77
C GLU A 108 1.24 -3.69 13.69
N ALA A 109 2.37 -3.63 14.39
CA ALA A 109 2.83 -4.71 15.28
C ALA A 109 1.79 -5.14 16.32
N ILE A 110 0.95 -4.21 16.80
CA ILE A 110 -0.15 -4.51 17.73
C ILE A 110 -1.17 -5.44 17.07
N LEU A 111 -1.52 -5.20 15.79
CA LEU A 111 -2.44 -6.04 15.05
C LEU A 111 -1.86 -7.45 14.85
N HIS A 112 -0.57 -7.55 14.49
CA HIS A 112 0.13 -8.84 14.41
C HIS A 112 0.12 -9.61 15.73
N ALA A 113 0.21 -8.91 16.87
CA ALA A 113 0.21 -9.54 18.19
C ALA A 113 -1.14 -10.15 18.56
N ILE A 114 -2.25 -9.45 18.29
CA ILE A 114 -3.59 -9.90 18.69
C ILE A 114 -4.14 -11.05 17.84
N ILE A 115 -3.64 -11.24 16.62
CA ILE A 115 -4.00 -12.38 15.76
C ILE A 115 -3.39 -13.65 16.37
N PRO A 116 -4.18 -14.65 16.83
CA PRO A 116 -3.71 -15.71 17.71
C PRO A 116 -3.07 -16.90 16.97
N PHE A 117 -2.20 -16.62 16.00
CA PHE A 117 -1.46 -17.61 15.22
C PHE A 117 0.03 -17.30 15.18
N ALA A 118 0.85 -18.34 15.03
CA ALA A 118 2.31 -18.18 15.00
C ALA A 118 2.77 -17.26 13.86
N TYR A 119 2.21 -17.42 12.66
CA TYR A 119 2.59 -16.67 11.48
C TYR A 119 1.46 -15.77 11.02
N VAL A 120 1.79 -14.51 10.71
CA VAL A 120 0.85 -13.52 10.19
C VAL A 120 1.50 -12.82 9.01
N ASP A 121 0.78 -12.76 7.91
CA ASP A 121 1.17 -12.09 6.68
C ASP A 121 0.18 -10.98 6.37
N HIS A 122 0.68 -9.82 5.95
CA HIS A 122 -0.10 -8.71 5.46
C HIS A 122 0.48 -8.20 4.15
N THR A 123 -0.37 -8.11 3.13
CA THR A 123 -0.02 -7.59 1.81
C THR A 123 -1.06 -6.57 1.36
N HIS A 124 -0.66 -5.71 0.43
CA HIS A 124 -1.56 -4.74 -0.21
C HIS A 124 -1.87 -5.22 -1.63
N ALA A 125 -2.31 -6.47 -1.75
CA ALA A 125 -2.41 -7.13 -3.05
C ALA A 125 -3.36 -6.39 -4.00
N ASP A 126 -2.84 -6.04 -5.18
CA ASP A 126 -3.50 -5.18 -6.17
C ASP A 126 -4.90 -5.66 -6.53
N ALA A 127 -5.05 -6.96 -6.78
CA ALA A 127 -6.33 -7.52 -7.17
C ALA A 127 -7.38 -7.35 -6.06
N VAL A 128 -6.99 -7.57 -4.80
CA VAL A 128 -7.90 -7.39 -3.65
C VAL A 128 -8.20 -5.91 -3.46
N ALA A 129 -7.19 -5.05 -3.46
CA ALA A 129 -7.34 -3.60 -3.32
C ALA A 129 -8.26 -3.02 -4.41
N THR A 130 -8.07 -3.44 -5.66
CA THR A 130 -8.92 -3.08 -6.81
C THR A 130 -10.38 -3.42 -6.55
N LEU A 131 -10.68 -4.63 -6.07
CA LEU A 131 -12.05 -5.03 -5.77
C LEU A 131 -12.65 -4.21 -4.62
N THR A 132 -11.85 -3.91 -3.59
CA THR A 132 -12.31 -3.08 -2.47
C THR A 132 -12.56 -1.63 -2.85
N ASN A 133 -11.86 -1.11 -3.87
CA ASN A 133 -11.98 0.25 -4.39
C ASN A 133 -13.06 0.41 -5.48
N THR A 134 -14.12 -0.39 -5.40
CA THR A 134 -15.32 -0.28 -6.25
C THR A 134 -16.54 0.12 -5.41
N PRO A 135 -17.58 0.77 -6.00
CA PRO A 135 -18.76 1.23 -5.26
C PRO A 135 -19.45 0.16 -4.40
N GLU A 136 -19.45 -1.09 -4.84
CA GLU A 136 -20.05 -2.23 -4.14
C GLU A 136 -18.99 -3.21 -3.59
N GLY A 137 -17.75 -2.74 -3.40
CA GLY A 137 -16.58 -3.55 -3.10
C GLY A 137 -16.76 -4.44 -1.86
N LYS A 138 -17.37 -3.92 -0.79
CA LYS A 138 -17.64 -4.71 0.42
C LYS A 138 -18.57 -5.89 0.15
N LYS A 139 -19.67 -5.66 -0.57
CA LYS A 139 -20.63 -6.71 -0.93
C LYS A 139 -19.98 -7.73 -1.87
N LEU A 140 -19.19 -7.26 -2.82
CA LEU A 140 -18.45 -8.09 -3.76
C LEU A 140 -17.47 -9.02 -3.02
N VAL A 141 -16.59 -8.46 -2.18
CA VAL A 141 -15.58 -9.21 -1.41
C VAL A 141 -16.26 -10.22 -0.48
N GLN A 142 -17.34 -9.83 0.21
CA GLN A 142 -18.08 -10.77 1.06
C GLN A 142 -18.70 -11.92 0.26
N ALA A 143 -19.28 -11.63 -0.91
CA ALA A 143 -19.85 -12.67 -1.78
C ALA A 143 -18.77 -13.58 -2.39
N LEU A 144 -17.59 -13.03 -2.68
CA LEU A 144 -16.48 -13.74 -3.31
C LEU A 144 -15.81 -14.72 -2.35
N TYR A 145 -15.55 -14.31 -1.11
CA TYR A 145 -14.83 -15.14 -0.14
C TYR A 145 -15.75 -15.88 0.84
N GLY A 146 -17.02 -15.49 0.93
CA GLY A 146 -18.01 -16.12 1.79
C GLY A 146 -17.93 -15.68 3.25
N PRO A 147 -18.61 -16.41 4.16
CA PRO A 147 -18.75 -16.02 5.57
C PRO A 147 -17.47 -16.19 6.39
N ASP A 148 -16.52 -16.99 5.91
CA ASP A 148 -15.25 -17.30 6.61
C ASP A 148 -14.19 -16.21 6.40
N MET A 149 -14.53 -15.10 5.73
CA MET A 149 -13.66 -13.95 5.51
C MET A 149 -14.11 -12.79 6.39
N LEU A 150 -13.22 -12.31 7.24
CA LEU A 150 -13.48 -11.12 8.05
C LEU A 150 -13.25 -9.87 7.20
N VAL A 151 -14.31 -9.12 6.89
CA VAL A 151 -14.23 -7.89 6.08
C VAL A 151 -14.39 -6.66 6.97
N ILE A 152 -13.35 -5.84 7.03
CA ILE A 152 -13.26 -4.66 7.90
C ILE A 152 -13.35 -3.40 7.06
N ASP A 153 -14.26 -2.48 7.43
CA ASP A 153 -14.31 -1.15 6.81
C ASP A 153 -13.00 -0.40 7.03
N TYR A 154 -12.69 0.60 6.21
CA TYR A 154 -11.44 1.33 6.36
C TYR A 154 -11.33 1.97 7.75
N VAL A 155 -10.21 1.70 8.41
CA VAL A 155 -9.77 2.31 9.65
C VAL A 155 -8.30 2.69 9.44
N MET A 156 -7.93 3.86 9.96
CA MET A 156 -6.54 4.33 9.94
C MET A 156 -5.59 3.23 10.45
N PRO A 157 -4.54 2.87 9.69
CA PRO A 157 -3.54 1.88 10.13
C PRO A 157 -2.89 2.26 11.46
N GLY A 158 -2.37 1.27 12.19
CA GLY A 158 -1.77 1.48 13.51
C GLY A 158 -2.72 1.13 14.67
N PHE A 159 -2.72 1.95 15.73
CA PHE A 159 -3.44 1.62 16.96
C PHE A 159 -4.95 1.52 16.78
N GLU A 160 -5.57 2.46 16.05
CA GLU A 160 -7.02 2.50 15.85
C GLU A 160 -7.53 1.24 15.15
N LEU A 161 -6.87 0.82 14.07
CA LEU A 161 -7.15 -0.44 13.38
C LEU A 161 -6.99 -1.65 14.31
N ALA A 162 -5.87 -1.73 15.03
CA ALA A 162 -5.62 -2.84 15.96
C ALA A 162 -6.67 -2.90 17.07
N LYS A 163 -7.08 -1.75 17.61
CA LYS A 163 -8.12 -1.64 18.65
C LYS A 163 -9.49 -2.07 18.11
N HIS A 164 -9.83 -1.62 16.90
CA HIS A 164 -11.07 -1.97 16.24
C HIS A 164 -11.18 -3.50 16.06
N ILE A 165 -10.14 -4.12 15.51
CA ILE A 165 -10.08 -5.57 15.30
C ILE A 165 -10.09 -6.30 16.65
N TYR A 166 -9.29 -5.87 17.63
CA TYR A 166 -9.27 -6.45 18.97
C TYR A 166 -10.67 -6.51 19.60
N ASN A 167 -11.46 -5.44 19.49
CA ASN A 167 -12.82 -5.38 20.02
C ASN A 167 -13.77 -6.31 19.23
N LEU A 168 -13.69 -6.29 17.90
CA LEU A 168 -14.55 -7.09 17.03
C LEU A 168 -14.32 -8.59 17.25
N THR A 169 -13.07 -9.00 17.40
CA THR A 169 -12.68 -10.41 17.43
C THR A 169 -12.77 -11.04 18.82
N ARG A 170 -13.25 -10.33 19.84
CA ARG A 170 -13.43 -10.90 21.21
C ARG A 170 -14.38 -12.09 21.27
N THR A 171 -15.31 -12.17 20.31
CA THR A 171 -16.34 -13.20 20.25
C THR A 171 -16.22 -14.08 19.01
N ILE A 172 -15.20 -13.84 18.18
CA ILE A 172 -14.97 -14.57 16.93
C ILE A 172 -13.99 -15.71 17.21
N ASP A 173 -14.33 -16.90 16.74
CA ASP A 173 -13.37 -18.01 16.68
C ASP A 173 -12.48 -17.83 15.45
N TRP A 174 -11.23 -17.40 15.69
CA TRP A 174 -10.23 -17.19 14.66
C TRP A 174 -9.94 -18.43 13.80
N ASN A 175 -10.16 -19.65 14.31
CA ASN A 175 -9.95 -20.88 13.55
C ASN A 175 -10.97 -21.08 12.41
N THR A 176 -12.09 -20.36 12.47
CA THR A 176 -13.11 -20.37 11.41
C THR A 176 -12.76 -19.44 10.26
N LEU A 177 -11.80 -18.52 10.46
CA LEU A 177 -11.45 -17.50 9.48
C LEU A 177 -10.39 -18.00 8.50
N LYS A 178 -10.61 -17.76 7.20
CA LYS A 178 -9.62 -18.01 6.15
C LYS A 178 -8.63 -16.85 6.00
N GLY A 179 -9.04 -15.65 6.39
CA GLY A 179 -8.25 -14.44 6.34
C GLY A 179 -9.07 -13.23 6.76
N MET A 180 -8.50 -12.06 6.58
CA MET A 180 -9.17 -10.79 6.84
C MET A 180 -8.85 -9.79 5.72
N VAL A 181 -9.86 -9.15 5.16
CA VAL A 181 -9.72 -8.09 4.16
C VAL A 181 -10.02 -6.74 4.81
N LEU A 182 -9.12 -5.79 4.63
CA LEU A 182 -9.27 -4.40 5.03
C LEU A 182 -9.67 -3.60 3.78
N MET A 183 -10.87 -3.03 3.79
CA MET A 183 -11.37 -2.22 2.69
C MET A 183 -10.41 -1.06 2.40
N HIS A 184 -10.10 -0.83 1.13
CA HIS A 184 -9.20 0.23 0.66
C HIS A 184 -7.74 0.10 1.11
N HIS A 185 -7.34 -1.04 1.68
CA HIS A 185 -6.02 -1.21 2.29
C HIS A 185 -5.31 -2.49 1.85
N GLY A 186 -5.83 -3.66 2.19
CA GLY A 186 -5.11 -4.91 1.91
C GLY A 186 -5.73 -6.14 2.57
N VAL A 187 -4.90 -7.18 2.72
CA VAL A 187 -5.33 -8.49 3.20
C VAL A 187 -4.36 -9.04 4.24
N PHE A 188 -4.91 -9.74 5.23
CA PHE A 188 -4.18 -10.49 6.24
C PHE A 188 -4.47 -11.99 6.10
N THR A 189 -3.43 -12.80 6.21
CA THR A 189 -3.53 -14.24 6.42
C THR A 189 -2.72 -14.68 7.61
N PHE A 190 -3.12 -15.80 8.19
CA PHE A 190 -2.55 -16.29 9.43
C PHE A 190 -2.73 -17.80 9.59
N ASP A 191 -1.73 -18.43 10.18
CA ASP A 191 -1.71 -19.86 10.50
C ASP A 191 -0.56 -20.17 11.48
N ASP A 192 -0.59 -21.33 12.13
CA ASP A 192 0.54 -21.82 12.93
C ASP A 192 1.66 -22.43 12.07
N ASP A 193 1.40 -22.65 10.78
CA ASP A 193 2.38 -23.08 9.80
C ASP A 193 2.66 -22.01 8.74
N ALA A 194 3.95 -21.75 8.48
CA ALA A 194 4.38 -20.69 7.58
C ALA A 194 3.92 -20.92 6.13
N LYS A 195 3.92 -22.17 5.66
CA LYS A 195 3.47 -22.53 4.32
C LYS A 195 1.99 -22.27 4.18
N ARG A 196 1.17 -22.72 5.14
CA ARG A 196 -0.27 -22.50 5.11
C ARG A 196 -0.65 -21.02 5.17
N ALA A 197 0.02 -20.21 6.00
CA ALA A 197 -0.22 -18.76 6.05
C ALA A 197 0.06 -18.09 4.69
N TYR A 198 1.18 -18.46 4.05
CA TYR A 198 1.56 -17.99 2.72
C TYR A 198 0.59 -18.49 1.63
N GLU A 199 0.27 -19.78 1.60
CA GLU A 199 -0.60 -20.36 0.56
C GLU A 199 -2.03 -19.82 0.66
N LYS A 200 -2.55 -19.55 1.88
CA LYS A 200 -3.82 -18.82 2.05
C LYS A 200 -3.78 -17.45 1.36
N MET A 201 -2.65 -16.73 1.43
CA MET A 201 -2.50 -15.43 0.78
C MET A 201 -2.60 -15.59 -0.73
N ILE A 202 -1.86 -16.56 -1.28
CA ILE A 202 -1.88 -16.87 -2.71
C ILE A 202 -3.29 -17.26 -3.16
N ASP A 203 -4.00 -18.08 -2.41
CA ASP A 203 -5.36 -18.52 -2.75
C ASP A 203 -6.34 -17.34 -2.77
N ILE A 204 -6.33 -16.49 -1.71
CA ILE A 204 -7.21 -15.33 -1.60
C ILE A 204 -6.98 -14.37 -2.78
N VAL A 205 -5.72 -14.07 -3.09
CA VAL A 205 -5.38 -13.16 -4.20
C VAL A 205 -5.71 -13.79 -5.54
N THR A 206 -5.47 -15.10 -5.71
CA THR A 206 -5.83 -15.82 -6.95
C THR A 206 -7.31 -15.72 -7.26
N VAL A 207 -8.18 -15.87 -6.25
CA VAL A 207 -9.62 -15.73 -6.42
C VAL A 207 -10.00 -14.32 -6.91
N ALA A 208 -9.34 -13.27 -6.39
CA ALA A 208 -9.55 -11.89 -6.87
C ALA A 208 -9.05 -11.71 -8.31
N GLU A 209 -7.85 -12.21 -8.64
CA GLU A 209 -7.29 -12.16 -10.00
C GLU A 209 -8.19 -12.87 -11.01
N GLU A 210 -8.71 -14.05 -10.68
CA GLU A 210 -9.62 -14.81 -11.54
C GLU A 210 -10.94 -14.08 -11.75
N TYR A 211 -11.47 -13.45 -10.69
CA TYR A 211 -12.67 -12.63 -10.78
C TYR A 211 -12.48 -11.46 -11.75
N LEU A 212 -11.36 -10.73 -11.61
CA LEU A 212 -10.99 -9.61 -12.48
C LEU A 212 -10.79 -10.08 -13.92
N LYS A 213 -9.99 -11.13 -14.14
CA LYS A 213 -9.71 -11.71 -15.46
C LYS A 213 -10.98 -12.12 -16.22
N ALA A 214 -12.01 -12.57 -15.50
CA ALA A 214 -13.27 -12.98 -16.10
C ALA A 214 -14.20 -11.81 -16.50
N ARG A 215 -13.95 -10.58 -16.01
CA ARG A 215 -14.87 -9.43 -16.14
C ARG A 215 -14.24 -8.17 -16.72
N VAL A 216 -12.92 -8.07 -16.66
CA VAL A 216 -12.16 -6.91 -17.08
C VAL A 216 -11.38 -7.26 -18.34
N SER A 217 -11.47 -6.41 -19.35
CA SER A 217 -10.60 -6.44 -20.51
C SER A 217 -9.68 -5.23 -20.49
N LEU A 218 -8.39 -5.45 -20.22
CA LEU A 218 -7.39 -4.40 -20.27
C LEU A 218 -6.84 -4.23 -21.70
N PRO A 219 -6.56 -3.00 -22.14
CA PRO A 219 -5.90 -2.76 -23.41
C PRO A 219 -4.49 -3.38 -23.40
N SER A 220 -4.14 -4.09 -24.46
CA SER A 220 -2.84 -4.76 -24.61
C SER A 220 -2.11 -4.44 -25.92
N THR A 221 -2.78 -3.73 -26.84
CA THR A 221 -2.17 -3.34 -28.11
C THR A 221 -1.32 -2.10 -27.91
N GLU A 222 -0.02 -2.24 -28.18
CA GLU A 222 0.92 -1.12 -28.18
C GLU A 222 0.43 -0.01 -29.11
N CYS A 223 0.38 1.20 -28.57
CA CYS A 223 0.04 2.39 -29.34
C CYS A 223 1.27 3.30 -29.30
N ALA A 224 2.16 3.13 -30.28
CA ALA A 224 3.39 3.91 -30.35
C ALA A 224 3.07 5.40 -30.50
N ARG A 225 3.34 6.19 -29.46
CA ARG A 225 3.40 7.65 -29.53
C ARG A 225 4.56 8.16 -28.68
N LYS A 226 5.30 9.10 -29.25
CA LYS A 226 6.35 9.83 -28.54
C LYS A 226 5.72 11.09 -27.94
N ALA A 227 5.87 11.28 -26.63
CA ALA A 227 5.63 12.59 -26.03
C ALA A 227 6.58 13.62 -26.68
N ASP A 228 6.09 14.84 -26.85
CA ASP A 228 6.92 15.95 -27.33
C ASP A 228 8.05 16.22 -26.32
N SER A 229 9.30 16.23 -26.80
CA SER A 229 10.46 16.54 -25.98
C SER A 229 10.36 17.92 -25.32
N ALA A 230 9.71 18.88 -25.98
CA ALA A 230 9.50 20.21 -25.41
C ALA A 230 8.56 20.15 -24.19
N LEU A 231 7.45 19.41 -24.30
CA LEU A 231 6.50 19.21 -23.20
C LEU A 231 7.17 18.56 -21.99
N LEU A 232 7.97 17.50 -22.21
CA LEU A 232 8.69 16.82 -21.12
C LEU A 232 9.74 17.74 -20.46
N SER A 233 10.44 18.57 -21.24
CA SER A 233 11.39 19.56 -20.71
C SER A 233 10.68 20.56 -19.80
N THR A 234 9.61 21.18 -20.28
CA THR A 234 8.84 22.16 -19.50
C THR A 234 8.25 21.55 -18.24
N LEU A 235 7.67 20.34 -18.33
CA LEU A 235 7.12 19.64 -17.16
C LEU A 235 8.19 19.37 -16.10
N THR A 236 9.39 18.95 -16.54
CA THR A 236 10.52 18.66 -15.65
C THR A 236 11.05 19.95 -15.00
N GLU A 237 11.21 21.02 -15.77
CA GLU A 237 11.69 22.33 -15.31
C GLU A 237 10.73 22.95 -14.27
N GLU A 238 9.43 22.96 -14.55
CA GLU A 238 8.43 23.50 -13.62
C GLU A 238 8.33 22.66 -12.34
N THR A 239 8.34 21.33 -12.47
CA THR A 239 8.34 20.43 -11.31
C THR A 239 9.60 20.62 -10.48
N SER A 240 10.76 20.80 -11.13
CA SER A 240 12.03 21.08 -10.46
C SER A 240 11.98 22.39 -9.68
N SER A 241 11.41 23.44 -10.27
CA SER A 241 11.21 24.73 -9.59
C SER A 241 10.32 24.60 -8.35
N LEU A 242 9.22 23.86 -8.43
CA LEU A 242 8.30 23.66 -7.30
C LEU A 242 8.89 22.76 -6.21
N ARG A 243 9.70 21.77 -6.59
CA ARG A 243 10.30 20.81 -5.66
C ARG A 243 11.60 21.31 -5.03
N GLY A 244 12.27 22.27 -5.68
CA GLY A 244 13.56 22.82 -5.26
C GLY A 244 14.75 21.88 -5.52
N THR A 245 14.63 20.96 -6.47
CA THR A 245 15.67 19.98 -6.83
C THR A 245 15.51 19.52 -8.27
N ASP A 246 16.55 18.89 -8.84
CA ASP A 246 16.49 18.34 -10.19
C ASP A 246 15.47 17.19 -10.26
N ILE A 247 14.81 17.04 -11.42
CA ILE A 247 13.78 16.02 -11.62
C ILE A 247 14.19 15.07 -12.74
N THR A 248 14.03 13.78 -12.48
CA THR A 248 14.08 12.71 -13.47
C THR A 248 12.66 12.33 -13.87
N ALA A 249 12.38 12.39 -15.18
CA ALA A 249 11.10 12.02 -15.76
C ALA A 249 11.17 10.60 -16.36
N VAL A 250 10.16 9.77 -16.08
CA VAL A 250 9.97 8.45 -16.72
C VAL A 250 8.62 8.45 -17.42
N LEU A 251 8.62 8.24 -18.74
CA LEU A 251 7.40 8.15 -19.54
C LEU A 251 6.73 6.79 -19.30
N LEU A 252 5.42 6.82 -19.08
CA LEU A 252 4.54 5.66 -18.96
C LEU A 252 3.61 5.67 -20.18
N ASP A 253 4.00 4.95 -21.23
CA ASP A 253 3.32 4.87 -22.52
C ASP A 253 2.66 3.51 -22.77
N SER A 254 2.42 2.75 -21.69
CA SER A 254 1.69 1.49 -21.76
C SER A 254 0.29 1.68 -22.38
N PRO A 255 -0.27 0.65 -23.04
CA PRO A 255 -1.64 0.70 -23.57
C PRO A 255 -2.68 1.14 -22.52
N GLN A 256 -2.46 0.75 -21.26
CA GLN A 256 -3.27 1.13 -20.11
C GLN A 256 -3.15 2.63 -19.81
N ALA A 257 -1.93 3.17 -19.69
CA ALA A 257 -1.73 4.60 -19.44
C ALA A 257 -2.33 5.47 -20.55
N LEU A 258 -2.16 5.07 -21.81
CA LEU A 258 -2.76 5.73 -22.95
C LEU A 258 -4.30 5.66 -22.95
N THR A 259 -4.86 4.55 -22.47
CA THR A 259 -6.32 4.41 -22.37
C THR A 259 -6.89 5.28 -21.25
N LEU A 260 -6.27 5.29 -20.07
CA LEU A 260 -6.68 6.15 -18.96
C LEU A 260 -6.69 7.62 -19.39
N SER A 261 -5.59 8.09 -19.98
CA SER A 261 -5.44 9.49 -20.42
C SER A 261 -6.44 9.94 -21.50
N ARG A 262 -7.28 9.04 -22.03
CA ARG A 262 -8.32 9.33 -23.03
C ARG A 262 -9.74 9.19 -22.48
N LEU A 263 -9.90 8.82 -21.20
CA LEU A 263 -11.23 8.66 -20.62
C LEU A 263 -11.93 10.02 -20.52
N PRO A 264 -13.23 10.10 -20.88
CA PRO A 264 -13.96 11.37 -20.89
C PRO A 264 -14.15 11.96 -19.48
N ASN A 265 -14.18 11.12 -18.45
CA ASN A 265 -14.31 11.49 -17.04
C ASN A 265 -12.95 11.54 -16.29
N LEU A 266 -11.83 11.61 -17.02
CA LEU A 266 -10.47 11.55 -16.47
C LEU A 266 -10.25 12.48 -15.28
N LYS A 267 -10.70 13.75 -15.37
CA LYS A 267 -10.54 14.75 -14.30
C LYS A 267 -11.14 14.29 -12.96
N ASN A 268 -12.22 13.52 -12.99
CA ASN A 268 -12.86 13.01 -11.78
C ASN A 268 -12.17 11.74 -11.28
N ILE A 269 -11.87 10.79 -12.18
CA ILE A 269 -11.26 9.50 -11.83
C ILE A 269 -9.94 9.69 -11.08
N ILE A 270 -9.04 10.54 -11.58
CA ILE A 270 -7.70 10.73 -11.01
C ILE A 270 -7.70 11.42 -9.63
N ARG A 271 -8.88 11.78 -9.12
CA ARG A 271 -9.06 12.39 -7.80
C ARG A 271 -9.81 11.48 -6.82
N ASN A 272 -10.19 10.28 -7.24
CA ASN A 272 -10.93 9.31 -6.43
C ASN A 272 -9.99 8.39 -5.62
N GLY A 273 -8.80 8.90 -5.30
CA GLY A 273 -7.80 8.25 -4.46
C GLY A 273 -6.92 7.22 -5.16
N GLU A 274 -5.99 6.68 -4.38
CA GLU A 274 -4.92 5.79 -4.83
C GLU A 274 -5.22 4.31 -4.53
N LEU A 275 -4.41 3.41 -5.07
CA LEU A 275 -4.63 1.96 -4.89
C LEU A 275 -4.58 1.51 -3.43
N THR A 276 -3.64 2.07 -2.65
CA THR A 276 -3.45 1.76 -1.24
C THR A 276 -3.17 3.03 -0.44
N PRO A 277 -3.41 3.05 0.88
CA PRO A 277 -3.18 4.25 1.71
C PRO A 277 -1.71 4.67 1.72
N GLU A 278 -0.78 3.70 1.66
CA GLU A 278 0.66 3.96 1.67
C GLU A 278 1.16 4.62 0.39
N HIS A 279 0.49 4.43 -0.77
CA HIS A 279 0.94 5.05 -2.01
C HIS A 279 0.86 6.59 -1.95
N VAL A 280 -0.07 7.15 -1.18
CA VAL A 280 -0.29 8.60 -1.07
C VAL A 280 0.99 9.34 -0.65
N ILE A 281 1.79 8.80 0.26
CA ILE A 281 3.03 9.47 0.70
C ILE A 281 4.09 9.52 -0.41
N ARG A 282 4.02 8.60 -1.39
CA ARG A 282 4.98 8.48 -2.50
C ARG A 282 4.55 9.32 -3.70
N ILE A 283 3.24 9.33 -4.01
CA ILE A 283 2.72 9.90 -5.26
C ILE A 283 1.76 11.07 -5.10
N LYS A 284 1.51 11.54 -3.86
CA LYS A 284 0.50 12.57 -3.51
C LYS A 284 -0.95 12.06 -3.76
N PRO A 285 -1.99 12.77 -3.27
CA PRO A 285 -3.39 12.34 -3.39
C PRO A 285 -3.98 12.38 -4.81
N PHE A 286 -3.34 13.09 -5.75
CA PHE A 286 -3.76 13.18 -7.15
C PHE A 286 -2.61 13.68 -8.04
N PRO A 287 -2.62 13.38 -9.35
CA PRO A 287 -1.62 13.88 -10.28
C PRO A 287 -1.93 15.28 -10.78
N VAL A 288 -0.95 15.89 -11.46
CA VAL A 288 -1.24 17.01 -12.37
C VAL A 288 -1.86 16.48 -13.67
N LEU A 289 -2.90 17.16 -14.16
CA LEU A 289 -3.52 16.87 -15.46
C LEU A 289 -3.06 17.88 -16.49
N ILE A 290 -2.38 17.41 -17.54
CA ILE A 290 -1.87 18.23 -18.64
C ILE A 290 -2.74 17.97 -19.87
N ARG A 291 -3.32 19.02 -20.46
CA ARG A 291 -4.06 18.94 -21.73
C ARG A 291 -3.22 19.46 -22.89
N GLU A 292 -3.13 20.77 -22.99
CA GLU A 292 -2.35 21.46 -24.03
C GLU A 292 -1.18 22.26 -23.45
N ASP A 293 -1.44 23.00 -22.37
CA ASP A 293 -0.46 23.89 -21.73
C ASP A 293 0.01 23.32 -20.39
N VAL A 294 1.32 23.07 -20.29
CA VAL A 294 1.97 22.57 -19.08
C VAL A 294 1.83 23.56 -17.93
N SER A 295 2.15 24.84 -18.17
CA SER A 295 2.15 25.87 -17.14
C SER A 295 0.75 26.09 -16.57
N ALA A 296 -0.29 26.02 -17.41
CA ALA A 296 -1.67 26.09 -16.95
C ALA A 296 -2.06 24.90 -16.06
N GLY A 297 -1.68 23.67 -16.46
CA GLY A 297 -1.94 22.46 -15.67
C GLY A 297 -1.21 22.47 -14.33
N MET A 298 0.06 22.89 -14.32
CA MET A 298 0.86 23.04 -13.10
C MET A 298 0.27 24.10 -12.16
N ALA A 299 -0.18 25.24 -12.68
CA ALA A 299 -0.85 26.27 -11.88
C ALA A 299 -2.17 25.78 -11.28
N GLU A 300 -2.96 24.98 -12.03
CA GLU A 300 -4.15 24.30 -11.50
C GLU A 300 -3.79 23.33 -10.39
N PHE A 301 -2.79 22.46 -10.57
CA PHE A 301 -2.33 21.54 -9.55
C PHE A 301 -1.90 22.26 -8.26
N VAL A 302 -1.08 23.31 -8.38
CA VAL A 302 -0.58 24.08 -7.24
C VAL A 302 -1.73 24.70 -6.44
N ARG A 303 -2.72 25.28 -7.12
CA ARG A 303 -3.91 25.84 -6.46
C ARG A 303 -4.70 24.73 -5.77
N ASP A 304 -5.01 23.67 -6.49
CA ASP A 304 -5.83 22.57 -5.99
C ASP A 304 -5.18 21.84 -4.79
N TYR A 305 -3.85 21.70 -4.79
CA TYR A 305 -3.12 21.11 -3.67
C TYR A 305 -3.09 22.04 -2.44
N ARG A 306 -3.03 23.36 -2.64
CA ARG A 306 -3.20 24.33 -1.55
C ARG A 306 -4.60 24.29 -0.96
N ASP A 307 -5.63 24.26 -1.80
CA ASP A 307 -7.02 24.15 -1.35
C ASP A 307 -7.25 22.85 -0.56
N TYR A 308 -6.65 21.75 -1.01
CA TYR A 308 -6.65 20.48 -0.30
C TYR A 308 -5.95 20.58 1.07
N PHE A 309 -4.79 21.22 1.14
CA PHE A 309 -4.08 21.44 2.41
C PHE A 309 -4.92 22.32 3.36
N ASP A 310 -5.38 23.48 2.89
CA ASP A 310 -6.12 24.45 3.70
C ASP A 310 -7.45 23.88 4.23
N ALA A 311 -8.08 22.96 3.48
CA ALA A 311 -9.34 22.33 3.88
C ALA A 311 -9.19 21.30 5.02
N HIS A 312 -7.99 20.72 5.20
CA HIS A 312 -7.77 19.58 6.09
C HIS A 312 -6.71 19.83 7.17
N ALA A 313 -5.79 20.77 6.96
CA ALA A 313 -4.73 21.09 7.88
C ALA A 313 -5.25 21.71 9.19
N SER A 314 -4.69 21.24 10.30
CA SER A 314 -4.66 21.95 11.59
C SER A 314 -3.45 22.90 11.68
N GLY A 315 -3.41 23.75 12.71
CA GLY A 315 -2.29 24.66 12.95
C GLY A 315 -0.94 23.99 13.27
N GLU A 316 -0.91 22.66 13.42
CA GLU A 316 0.32 21.88 13.64
C GLU A 316 0.97 21.41 12.32
N HIS A 317 0.23 21.44 11.22
CA HIS A 317 0.71 20.93 9.94
C HIS A 317 1.55 21.97 9.18
N ILE A 318 2.61 21.50 8.54
CA ILE A 318 3.42 22.27 7.60
C ILE A 318 3.13 21.74 6.20
N CYS A 319 2.71 22.61 5.29
CA CYS A 319 2.43 22.24 3.91
C CYS A 319 3.67 21.62 3.25
N LEU A 320 3.50 20.44 2.65
CA LEU A 320 4.54 19.78 1.87
C LEU A 320 4.81 20.55 0.57
N ASP A 321 5.87 20.18 -0.15
CA ASP A 321 6.17 20.80 -1.44
C ASP A 321 4.98 20.69 -2.41
N LEU A 322 4.83 21.70 -3.26
CA LEU A 322 3.71 21.82 -4.19
C LEU A 322 4.00 21.17 -5.55
N ALA A 323 5.02 20.31 -5.63
CA ALA A 323 5.40 19.66 -6.88
C ALA A 323 4.61 18.35 -7.05
N PRO A 324 4.01 18.08 -8.23
CA PRO A 324 3.39 16.80 -8.49
C PRO A 324 4.45 15.69 -8.49
N ARG A 325 4.01 14.46 -8.22
CA ARG A 325 4.86 13.26 -8.33
C ARG A 325 4.67 12.54 -9.66
N TYR A 326 3.52 12.71 -10.30
CA TYR A 326 3.30 12.25 -11.65
C TYR A 326 2.30 13.15 -12.37
N ALA A 327 2.36 13.11 -13.69
CA ALA A 327 1.45 13.82 -14.59
C ALA A 327 0.65 12.82 -15.41
N ILE A 328 -0.63 13.08 -15.63
CA ILE A 328 -1.39 12.46 -16.72
C ILE A 328 -1.46 13.47 -17.87
N ILE A 329 -0.99 13.07 -19.06
CA ILE A 329 -1.02 13.90 -20.26
C ILE A 329 -2.13 13.39 -21.16
N GLU A 330 -3.16 14.21 -21.37
CA GLU A 330 -4.36 13.85 -22.12
C GLU A 330 -4.01 13.31 -23.51
N GLY A 331 -4.41 12.06 -23.78
CA GLY A 331 -4.13 11.37 -25.03
C GLY A 331 -2.72 10.78 -25.22
N LEU A 332 -1.78 11.04 -24.30
CA LEU A 332 -0.37 10.66 -24.40
C LEU A 332 0.12 9.71 -23.29
N GLY A 333 -0.63 9.52 -22.20
CA GLY A 333 -0.27 8.59 -21.13
C GLY A 333 0.06 9.29 -19.82
N ALA A 334 1.09 8.82 -19.13
CA ALA A 334 1.53 9.39 -17.86
C ALA A 334 3.05 9.62 -17.81
N VAL A 335 3.51 10.45 -16.88
CA VAL A 335 4.93 10.70 -16.63
C VAL A 335 5.18 10.69 -15.12
N ALA A 336 6.05 9.80 -14.66
CA ALA A 336 6.54 9.80 -13.29
C ALA A 336 7.66 10.85 -13.12
N LEU A 337 7.65 11.57 -11.99
CA LEU A 337 8.52 12.71 -11.71
C LEU A 337 9.22 12.52 -10.35
N GLY A 338 10.42 11.95 -10.39
CA GLY A 338 11.25 11.69 -9.19
C GLY A 338 12.41 12.68 -9.06
N LYS A 339 12.93 12.88 -7.85
CA LYS A 339 14.15 13.69 -7.60
C LYS A 339 15.43 13.04 -8.11
N ASP A 340 15.36 11.75 -8.40
CA ASP A 340 16.43 10.93 -8.98
C ASP A 340 15.82 9.74 -9.73
N ALA A 341 16.66 8.93 -10.38
CA ALA A 341 16.20 7.79 -11.16
C ALA A 341 15.54 6.69 -10.31
N GLN A 342 15.96 6.54 -9.04
CA GLN A 342 15.40 5.54 -8.13
C GLN A 342 13.97 5.93 -7.72
N GLU A 343 13.76 7.17 -7.30
CA GLU A 343 12.43 7.68 -6.96
C GLU A 343 11.50 7.69 -8.18
N ALA A 344 12.00 8.08 -9.35
CA ALA A 344 11.20 8.08 -10.57
C ALA A 344 10.72 6.65 -10.94
N ALA A 345 11.57 5.63 -10.75
CA ALA A 345 11.20 4.24 -10.96
C ALA A 345 10.16 3.74 -9.93
N VAL A 346 10.30 4.13 -8.66
CA VAL A 346 9.30 3.81 -7.61
C VAL A 346 7.94 4.42 -7.93
N ILE A 347 7.92 5.70 -8.31
CA ILE A 347 6.69 6.39 -8.72
C ILE A 347 6.09 5.73 -9.96
N ALA A 348 6.91 5.42 -10.97
CA ALA A 348 6.48 4.75 -12.19
C ALA A 348 5.74 3.43 -11.90
N ASP A 349 6.37 2.55 -11.12
CA ASP A 349 5.78 1.27 -10.69
C ASP A 349 4.42 1.49 -9.99
N ILE A 350 4.34 2.41 -9.01
CA ILE A 350 3.09 2.69 -8.28
C ILE A 350 1.99 3.18 -9.23
N VAL A 351 2.33 4.09 -10.14
CA VAL A 351 1.38 4.67 -11.09
C VAL A 351 0.90 3.60 -12.07
N GLU A 352 1.76 2.74 -12.62
CA GLU A 352 1.34 1.66 -13.53
C GLU A 352 0.34 0.69 -12.90
N HIS A 353 0.61 0.27 -11.66
CA HIS A 353 -0.29 -0.58 -10.88
C HIS A 353 -1.62 0.13 -10.61
N THR A 354 -1.58 1.40 -10.22
CA THR A 354 -2.78 2.21 -9.95
C THR A 354 -3.63 2.42 -11.21
N ILE A 355 -3.01 2.71 -12.36
CA ILE A 355 -3.70 2.84 -13.65
C ILE A 355 -4.44 1.53 -14.01
N THR A 356 -3.77 0.39 -13.81
CA THR A 356 -4.36 -0.93 -14.07
C THR A 356 -5.58 -1.17 -13.18
N ALA A 357 -5.49 -0.84 -11.89
CA ALA A 357 -6.59 -0.94 -10.95
C ALA A 357 -7.77 -0.02 -11.31
N ILE A 358 -7.50 1.24 -11.66
CA ILE A 358 -8.50 2.21 -12.10
C ILE A 358 -9.28 1.67 -13.30
N LEU A 359 -8.58 1.26 -14.37
CA LEU A 359 -9.23 0.74 -15.58
C LEU A 359 -10.05 -0.53 -15.33
N SER A 360 -9.62 -1.34 -14.35
CA SER A 360 -10.34 -2.53 -13.93
C SER A 360 -11.61 -2.18 -13.17
N ALA A 361 -11.51 -1.27 -12.20
CA ALA A 361 -12.64 -0.84 -11.37
C ALA A 361 -13.70 -0.05 -12.15
N GLU A 362 -13.30 0.78 -13.13
CA GLU A 362 -14.25 1.47 -14.02
C GLU A 362 -15.13 0.47 -14.80
N GLN A 363 -14.61 -0.72 -15.15
CA GLN A 363 -15.39 -1.81 -15.76
C GLN A 363 -16.28 -2.57 -14.76
N LEU A 364 -16.07 -2.37 -13.46
CA LEU A 364 -16.86 -2.93 -12.36
C LEU A 364 -17.84 -1.92 -11.74
N GLY A 365 -18.05 -0.77 -12.38
CA GLY A 365 -19.03 0.23 -11.97
C GLY A 365 -18.43 1.53 -11.41
N GLY A 366 -17.11 1.62 -11.29
CA GLY A 366 -16.41 2.86 -10.96
C GLY A 366 -15.19 2.65 -10.07
N TRP A 367 -14.27 3.62 -10.11
CA TRP A 367 -13.13 3.74 -9.20
C TRP A 367 -13.44 4.65 -8.00
N GLY A 368 -13.17 4.16 -6.80
CA GLY A 368 -13.28 4.95 -5.57
C GLY A 368 -12.52 4.31 -4.41
N SER A 369 -11.50 5.00 -3.92
CA SER A 369 -10.69 4.62 -2.76
C SER A 369 -10.99 5.57 -1.58
N LEU A 370 -9.97 5.94 -0.81
CA LEU A 370 -10.04 6.87 0.31
C LEU A 370 -10.54 8.26 -0.11
N THR A 371 -11.26 8.90 0.81
CA THR A 371 -11.63 10.32 0.68
C THR A 371 -10.39 11.22 0.78
N LEU A 372 -10.48 12.47 0.29
CA LEU A 372 -9.40 13.46 0.44
C LEU A 372 -8.99 13.64 1.91
N ALA A 373 -9.94 13.67 2.85
CA ALA A 373 -9.62 13.79 4.27
C ALA A 373 -8.79 12.60 4.79
N GLN A 374 -9.17 11.37 4.44
CA GLN A 374 -8.42 10.17 4.83
C GLN A 374 -7.05 10.10 4.16
N MET A 375 -6.94 10.55 2.90
CA MET A 375 -5.63 10.67 2.24
C MET A 375 -4.77 11.75 2.89
N PHE A 376 -5.37 12.84 3.37
CA PHE A 376 -4.65 13.87 4.12
C PHE A 376 -4.10 13.31 5.43
N ASP A 377 -4.92 12.57 6.18
CA ASP A 377 -4.49 11.90 7.41
C ASP A 377 -3.28 10.98 7.15
N MET A 378 -3.26 10.25 6.03
CA MET A 378 -2.13 9.41 5.63
C MET A 378 -0.91 10.20 5.12
N GLU A 379 -1.12 11.19 4.25
CA GLU A 379 -0.05 11.98 3.64
C GLU A 379 0.72 12.78 4.68
N TYR A 380 0.01 13.37 5.64
CA TYR A 380 0.59 14.21 6.68
C TYR A 380 0.91 13.42 7.95
N TRP A 381 0.77 12.10 7.94
CA TRP A 381 1.15 11.27 9.07
C TRP A 381 2.66 11.26 9.27
N GLU A 382 3.13 11.80 10.39
CA GLU A 382 4.57 11.92 10.68
C GLU A 382 5.31 10.58 10.63
N LEU A 383 4.66 9.48 11.06
CA LEU A 383 5.26 8.15 11.07
C LEU A 383 5.54 7.62 9.65
N GLU A 384 4.61 7.85 8.73
CA GLU A 384 4.77 7.44 7.33
C GLU A 384 5.75 8.37 6.60
N GLN A 385 5.67 9.69 6.84
CA GLN A 385 6.63 10.66 6.30
C GLN A 385 8.08 10.37 6.72
N ALA A 386 8.30 9.81 7.92
CA ALA A 386 9.63 9.40 8.37
C ALA A 386 10.24 8.29 7.50
N LYS A 387 9.45 7.48 6.78
CA LYS A 387 9.94 6.45 5.85
C LYS A 387 10.62 7.04 4.62
N LEU A 388 10.27 8.27 4.22
CA LEU A 388 10.80 8.94 3.02
C LEU A 388 12.14 9.66 3.25
N LYS A 389 12.51 9.86 4.53
CA LYS A 389 13.75 10.54 4.93
C LYS A 389 14.94 9.58 5.05
N LYS A 390 14.72 8.29 4.91
CA LYS A 390 15.71 7.21 4.97
C LYS A 390 15.93 6.66 3.57
#